data_AF-A0A941UKR9-F1
#
_entry.id   AF-A0A941UKR9-F1
#
_cell.length_a   1.000
_cell.length_b   1.000
_cell.length_c   1.000
_cell.angle_alpha   90.00
_cell.angle_beta   90.00
_cell.angle_gamma   90.00
#
_symmetry.space_group_name_H-M   'P 1'
#
loop_
_entity.id
_entity.type
_entity.pdbx_description
1 polymer ?
#
loop_
_entity_poly.entity_id
_entity_poly.type
_entity_poly.pdbx_seq_one_letter_code
_entity_poly.pdbx_strand_id
1 'polypeptide(L)' 'VENGRRFISKNVEVSVTSVLQTAAGRMIFTRLKEDAEHELQGAER' A
#
# COMPACT_ATOMS: atom_id res chain seq x y z
N VAL A 1 0.02 8.47 6.73
CA VAL A 1 0.84 7.68 5.78
C VAL A 1 2.17 8.40 5.59
N GLU A 2 3.22 7.98 6.29
CA GLU A 2 4.50 8.73 6.33
C GLU A 2 5.41 8.47 5.12
N ASN A 3 5.60 7.21 4.72
CA ASN A 3 6.52 6.84 3.62
C ASN A 3 5.95 7.07 2.20
N GLY A 4 4.72 7.55 2.08
CA GLY A 4 4.04 7.76 0.80
C GLY A 4 4.48 9.02 0.05
N ARG A 5 5.12 9.98 0.73
CA ARG A 5 5.38 11.32 0.18
C ARG A 5 6.23 11.31 -1.11
N ARG A 6 7.18 10.39 -1.22
CA ARG A 6 8.08 10.24 -2.39
C ARG A 6 7.40 9.72 -3.67
N PHE A 7 6.16 9.25 -3.54
CA PHE A 7 5.36 8.69 -4.62
C PHE A 7 4.22 9.63 -5.06
N ILE A 8 4.11 10.82 -4.46
CA ILE A 8 3.13 11.83 -4.88
C ILE A 8 3.39 12.20 -6.36
N SER A 9 2.30 12.30 -7.13
CA SER A 9 2.29 12.58 -8.58
C SER A 9 2.98 11.52 -9.44
N LYS A 10 3.17 10.29 -8.94
CA LYS A 10 3.64 9.14 -9.71
C LYS A 10 2.55 8.09 -9.81
N ASN A 11 2.49 7.41 -10.96
CA ASN A 11 1.71 6.18 -11.09
C ASN A 11 2.55 5.02 -10.58
N VAL A 12 2.03 4.26 -9.61
CA VAL A 12 2.71 3.13 -8.97
C VAL A 12 1.75 1.96 -8.81
N GLU A 13 2.25 0.73 -8.97
CA GLU A 13 1.47 -0.47 -8.69
C GLU A 13 1.46 -0.78 -7.19
N VAL A 14 0.26 -1.08 -6.67
CA VAL A 14 0.05 -1.34 -5.25
C VAL A 14 -0.94 -2.48 -5.05
N SER A 15 -0.78 -3.19 -3.94
CA SER A 15 -1.75 -4.18 -3.46
C SER A 15 -2.63 -3.56 -2.38
N VAL A 16 -3.94 -3.59 -2.57
CA VAL A 16 -4.90 -3.09 -1.56
C VAL A 16 -5.00 -4.10 -0.43
N THR A 17 -4.71 -3.66 0.79
CA THR A 17 -4.73 -4.53 1.98
C THR A 17 -6.00 -4.33 2.81
N SER A 18 -6.53 -3.10 2.87
CA SER A 18 -7.80 -2.83 3.54
C SER A 18 -8.45 -1.54 3.06
N VAL A 19 -9.75 -1.43 3.33
CA VAL A 19 -10.56 -0.25 3.03
C VAL A 19 -11.37 0.10 4.27
N LEU A 20 -11.30 1.35 4.68
CA LEU A 20 -12.03 1.90 5.82
C LEU A 20 -13.02 2.94 5.34
N GLN A 21 -14.27 2.85 5.81
CA GLN A 21 -15.27 3.88 5.56
C GLN A 21 -15.07 5.04 6.54
N THR A 22 -14.96 6.26 6.03
CA THR A 22 -14.89 7.51 6.79
C THR A 22 -16.09 8.39 6.45
N ALA A 23 -16.31 9.43 7.25
CA ALA A 23 -17.37 10.41 6.98
C ALA A 23 -17.23 11.10 5.60
N ALA A 24 -16.01 11.25 5.10
CA ALA A 24 -15.71 11.87 3.81
C ALA A 24 -15.63 10.87 2.64
N GLY A 25 -15.81 9.57 2.89
CA GLY A 25 -15.71 8.53 1.86
C GLY A 25 -14.82 7.37 2.26
N ARG A 26 -14.20 6.70 1.28
CA ARG A 26 -13.35 5.52 1.54
C ARG A 26 -11.89 5.92 1.71
N MET A 27 -11.29 5.49 2.82
CA MET A 27 -9.85 5.49 3.03
C MET A 27 -9.30 4.13 2.62
N ILE A 28 -8.39 4.09 1.65
CA ILE A 28 -7.81 2.86 1.12
C ILE A 28 -6.40 2.73 1.69
N PHE A 29 -6.08 1.56 2.25
CA PHE A 29 -4.74 1.21 2.70
C PHE A 29 -4.14 0.21 1.74
N THR A 30 -2.89 0.47 1.35
CA THR A 30 -2.18 -0.30 0.32
C THR A 30 -0.74 -0.55 0.75
N ARG A 31 -0.13 -1.60 0.19
CA ARG A 31 1.32 -1.82 0.20
C ARG A 31 1.86 -1.66 -1.22
N LEU A 32 3.09 -1.18 -1.36
CA LEU A 32 3.77 -1.21 -2.66
C LEU A 32 3.94 -2.68 -3.07
N LYS A 33 3.80 -2.95 -4.36
CA LYS A 33 3.93 -4.32 -4.87
C LYS A 33 5.31 -4.92 -4.56
N GLU A 34 6.37 -4.12 -4.69
CA GLU A 34 7.74 -4.48 -4.31
C GLU A 34 7.85 -4.89 -2.83
N ASP A 35 7.24 -4.12 -1.93
CA ASP A 35 7.24 -4.43 -0.49
C ASP A 35 6.46 -5.72 -0.19
N ALA A 36 5.32 -5.92 -0.87
CA ALA A 36 4.50 -7.12 -0.71
C ALA A 36 5.20 -8.39 -1.21
N GLU A 37 5.94 -8.30 -2.31
CA GLU A 37 6.73 -9.42 -2.87
C GLU A 37 7.90 -9.80 -1.95
N HIS A 38 8.56 -8.80 -1.35
CA HIS A 38 9.66 -9.01 -0.40
C HIS A 38 9.20 -9.67 0.92
N GLU A 39 8.02 -9.34 1.43
CA GLU A 39 7.45 -10.03 2.60
C GLU A 39 7.13 -11.49 2.33
N LEU A 40 6.61 -11.83 1.14
CA LEU A 40 6.29 -13.21 0.76
C LEU A 40 7.55 -14.08 0.69
N GLN A 41 8.64 -13.56 0.11
CA GLN A 41 9.92 -14.26 0.06
C GLN A 41 10.60 -14.41 1.43
N GLY A 42 10.28 -13.54 2.39
CA GLY A 42 10.76 -13.62 3.77
C GLY A 42 9.97 -14.60 4.64
N ALA A 43 8.69 -14.82 4.34
CA ALA A 43 7.84 -15.78 5.06
C ALA A 43 8.11 -17.24 4.69
N GLU A 44 8.80 -17.50 3.57
CA GLU A 44 9.23 -18.83 3.11
C GLU A 44 10.64 -19.23 3.60
N ARG A 45 11.27 -18.45 4.50
CA ARG A 45 12.56 -18.78 5.13
C ARG A 45 12.42 -19.16 6.60
#